data_AF-A0A926ALC4-F1
#
_entry.id   AF-A0A926ALC4-F1
#
_cell.length_a   1.000
_cell.length_b   1.000
_cell.length_c   1.000
_cell.angle_alpha   90.00
_cell.angle_beta   90.00
_cell.angle_gamma   90.00
#
_symmetry.space_group_name_H-M   'P 1'
#
loop_
_entity.id
_entity.type
_entity.pdbx_description
1 polymer ?
#
loop_
_entity_poly.entity_id
_entity_poly.type
_entity_poly.pdbx_seq_one_letter_code
_entity_poly.pdbx_strand_id
1 'polypeptide(L)'
;MPQEQDTSSEKIDFEQLFSFVMSLCDGDFSARLTVEGSPRAVDVARNLNRFAEQMAALTSEVKRVCDEVAGGLLGGQVEISLPPGPWRECVESVNLMAYSLTNQIRDLNNSAKLLAEGKPTRMITVPCDRETLELKTALNAAIVRTKMHA
;
A
#
# COMPACT_ATOMS: atom_id res chain seq x y z
N MET A 1 -7.37 -59.86 14.10
CA MET A 1 -7.37 -58.82 13.04
C MET A 1 -6.83 -57.54 13.65
N PRO A 2 -5.89 -56.84 13.01
CA PRO A 2 -5.51 -55.50 13.45
C PRO A 2 -6.72 -54.57 13.24
N GLN A 3 -7.05 -53.75 14.24
CA GLN A 3 -8.07 -52.73 14.08
C GLN A 3 -7.55 -51.66 13.10
N GLU A 4 -8.29 -51.40 12.03
CA GLU A 4 -8.09 -50.22 11.20
C GLU A 4 -8.25 -49.00 12.11
N GLN A 5 -7.15 -48.30 12.38
CA GLN A 5 -7.19 -46.99 13.00
C GLN A 5 -7.95 -46.07 12.05
N ASP A 6 -9.05 -45.50 12.52
CA ASP A 6 -9.85 -44.55 11.77
C ASP A 6 -9.04 -43.27 11.53
N THR A 7 -8.40 -43.19 10.38
CA THR A 7 -7.62 -42.01 9.92
C THR A 7 -8.52 -40.84 9.50
N SER A 8 -9.85 -40.95 9.67
CA SER A 8 -10.79 -39.88 9.33
C SER A 8 -10.67 -38.66 10.25
N SER A 9 -10.22 -38.82 11.48
CA SER A 9 -10.10 -37.73 12.48
C SER A 9 -8.86 -36.82 12.30
N GLU A 10 -7.97 -37.12 11.34
CA GLU A 10 -6.66 -36.45 11.23
C GLU A 10 -6.56 -35.41 10.10
N LYS A 11 -7.62 -35.22 9.31
CA LYS A 11 -7.56 -34.50 8.03
C LYS A 11 -8.35 -33.19 8.06
N ILE A 12 -7.81 -32.18 7.38
CA ILE A 12 -8.57 -30.97 7.03
C ILE A 12 -9.74 -31.40 6.13
N ASP A 13 -10.95 -30.95 6.45
CA ASP A 13 -12.09 -31.10 5.55
C ASP A 13 -11.82 -30.34 4.25
N PHE A 14 -11.77 -31.07 3.14
CA PHE A 14 -11.45 -30.50 1.83
C PHE A 14 -12.49 -29.48 1.39
N GLU A 15 -13.78 -29.68 1.71
CA GLU A 15 -14.83 -28.74 1.34
C GLU A 15 -14.69 -27.42 2.12
N GLN A 16 -14.34 -27.52 3.41
CA GLN A 16 -14.07 -26.34 4.22
C GLN A 16 -12.83 -25.57 3.73
N LEU A 17 -11.75 -26.28 3.40
CA LEU A 17 -10.55 -25.68 2.83
C LEU A 17 -10.85 -25.03 1.47
N PHE A 18 -11.60 -25.71 0.61
CA PHE A 18 -12.00 -25.20 -0.69
C PHE A 18 -12.81 -23.91 -0.53
N SER A 19 -13.85 -23.91 0.31
CA SER A 19 -14.66 -22.72 0.58
C SER A 19 -13.83 -21.56 1.12
N PHE A 20 -12.89 -21.84 2.03
CA PHE A 20 -11.99 -20.82 2.57
C PHE A 20 -11.08 -20.22 1.49
N VAL A 21 -10.47 -21.06 0.66
CA VAL A 21 -9.61 -20.61 -0.44
C VAL A 21 -10.40 -19.80 -1.48
N MET A 22 -11.62 -20.22 -1.81
CA MET A 22 -12.50 -19.46 -2.71
C MET A 22 -12.81 -18.06 -2.14
N SER A 23 -13.08 -17.96 -0.83
CA SER A 23 -13.30 -16.66 -0.16
C SER A 23 -12.07 -15.76 -0.30
N LEU A 24 -10.86 -16.30 -0.10
CA LEU A 24 -9.62 -15.53 -0.30
C LEU A 24 -9.42 -15.09 -1.76
N CYS A 25 -9.73 -15.95 -2.73
CA CYS A 25 -9.66 -15.62 -4.15
C CYS A 25 -10.64 -14.49 -4.54
N ASP A 26 -11.80 -14.45 -3.88
CA ASP A 26 -12.80 -13.39 -4.06
C ASP A 26 -12.45 -12.10 -3.29
N GLY A 27 -11.33 -12.10 -2.55
CA GLY A 27 -10.84 -10.96 -1.77
C GLY A 27 -11.47 -10.84 -0.37
N ASP A 28 -12.23 -11.83 0.08
CA ASP A 28 -12.72 -11.89 1.46
C ASP A 28 -11.63 -12.42 2.40
N PHE A 29 -10.81 -11.50 2.89
CA PHE A 29 -9.78 -11.79 3.89
C PHE A 29 -10.31 -11.84 5.34
N SER A 30 -11.63 -11.68 5.53
CA SER A 30 -12.29 -11.86 6.84
C SER A 30 -12.63 -13.32 7.12
N ALA A 31 -12.65 -14.17 6.08
CA ALA A 31 -12.85 -15.60 6.19
C ALA A 31 -11.85 -16.25 7.16
N ARG A 32 -12.29 -17.31 7.86
CA ARG A 32 -11.47 -18.05 8.82
C ARG A 32 -11.63 -19.55 8.63
N LEU A 33 -10.51 -20.26 8.61
CA LEU A 33 -10.44 -21.71 8.56
C LEU A 33 -10.23 -22.26 9.98
N THR A 34 -11.20 -23.01 10.50
CA THR A 34 -11.12 -23.64 11.82
C THR A 34 -11.08 -25.14 11.64
N VAL A 35 -9.97 -25.77 12.05
CA VAL A 35 -9.76 -27.21 11.87
C VAL A 35 -9.49 -27.85 13.23
N GLU A 36 -10.18 -28.95 13.49
CA GLU A 36 -9.87 -29.89 14.56
C GLU A 36 -9.17 -31.11 13.95
N GLY A 37 -8.13 -31.64 14.60
CA GLY A 37 -7.40 -32.81 14.08
C GLY A 37 -5.90 -32.77 14.37
N SER A 38 -5.12 -33.29 13.43
CA SER A 38 -3.66 -33.44 13.62
C SER A 38 -2.95 -32.09 13.82
N PRO A 39 -1.81 -32.04 14.54
CA PRO A 39 -1.03 -30.81 14.71
C PRO A 39 -0.70 -30.11 13.39
N ARG A 40 -0.41 -30.90 12.34
CA ARG A 40 -0.12 -30.39 11.00
C ARG A 40 -1.34 -29.71 10.36
N ALA A 41 -2.54 -30.27 10.54
CA ALA A 41 -3.77 -29.68 10.03
C ALA A 41 -4.06 -28.32 10.70
N VAL A 42 -3.87 -28.25 12.02
CA VAL A 42 -3.99 -27.02 12.81
C VAL A 42 -2.96 -25.97 12.36
N ASP A 43 -1.71 -26.38 12.11
CA ASP A 43 -0.66 -25.47 11.65
C ASP A 43 -0.97 -24.90 10.25
N VAL A 44 -1.51 -25.70 9.34
CA VAL A 44 -1.94 -25.22 8.01
C VAL A 44 -3.04 -24.16 8.17
N ALA A 45 -4.09 -24.46 8.94
CA ALA A 45 -5.18 -23.51 9.19
C ALA A 45 -4.67 -22.21 9.82
N ARG A 46 -3.77 -22.30 10.80
CA ARG A 46 -3.16 -21.12 11.44
C ARG A 46 -2.38 -20.27 10.44
N ASN A 47 -1.56 -20.88 9.58
CA ASN A 47 -0.76 -20.14 8.59
C ASN A 47 -1.64 -19.49 7.51
N LEU A 48 -2.70 -20.18 7.08
CA LEU A 48 -3.67 -19.64 6.13
C LEU A 48 -4.49 -18.47 6.72
N ASN A 49 -4.92 -18.57 7.97
CA ASN A 49 -5.59 -17.48 8.66
C ASN A 49 -4.66 -16.27 8.84
N ARG A 50 -3.39 -16.50 9.21
CA ARG A 50 -2.39 -15.44 9.30
C ARG A 50 -2.15 -14.76 7.94
N PHE A 51 -2.14 -15.52 6.86
CA PHE A 51 -2.06 -14.96 5.51
C PHE A 51 -3.26 -14.06 5.21
N ALA A 52 -4.48 -14.52 5.51
CA ALA A 52 -5.69 -13.70 5.35
C ALA A 52 -5.61 -12.41 6.20
N GLU A 53 -5.17 -12.48 7.45
CA GLU A 53 -4.98 -11.31 8.32
C GLU A 53 -3.98 -10.30 7.75
N GLN A 54 -2.84 -10.77 7.23
CA GLN A 54 -1.83 -9.92 6.59
C GLN A 54 -2.39 -9.21 5.35
N MET A 55 -3.17 -9.93 4.53
CA MET A 55 -3.80 -9.36 3.34
C MET A 55 -4.90 -8.36 3.69
N ALA A 56 -5.75 -8.67 4.68
CA ALA A 56 -6.76 -7.74 5.17
C ALA A 56 -6.15 -6.42 5.65
N ALA A 57 -5.09 -6.49 6.46
CA ALA A 57 -4.39 -5.33 6.96
C ALA A 57 -3.72 -4.53 5.83
N LEU A 58 -3.06 -5.21 4.88
CA LEU A 58 -2.41 -4.56 3.75
C LEU A 58 -3.43 -3.81 2.88
N THR A 59 -4.53 -4.48 2.50
CA THR A 59 -5.59 -3.86 1.69
C THR A 59 -6.21 -2.67 2.39
N SER A 60 -6.45 -2.76 3.70
CA SER A 60 -6.97 -1.64 4.50
C SER A 60 -6.01 -0.45 4.50
N GLU A 61 -4.73 -0.67 4.74
CA GLU A 61 -3.73 0.41 4.80
C GLU A 61 -3.48 1.06 3.45
N VAL A 62 -3.39 0.27 2.37
CA VAL A 62 -3.27 0.80 1.01
C VAL A 62 -4.50 1.64 0.67
N LYS A 63 -5.71 1.15 0.97
CA LYS A 63 -6.94 1.91 0.74
C LYS A 63 -6.94 3.23 1.52
N ARG A 64 -6.54 3.22 2.80
CA ARG A 64 -6.45 4.43 3.63
C ARG A 64 -5.54 5.48 2.98
N VAL A 65 -4.33 5.09 2.57
CA VAL A 65 -3.37 6.01 1.93
C VAL A 65 -3.90 6.52 0.60
N CYS A 66 -4.54 5.67 -0.20
CA CYS A 66 -5.17 6.09 -1.45
C CYS A 66 -6.28 7.13 -1.21
N ASP A 67 -7.15 6.90 -0.23
CA ASP A 67 -8.24 7.83 0.12
C ASP A 67 -7.69 9.17 0.65
N GLU A 68 -6.64 9.14 1.48
CA GLU A 68 -5.96 10.35 1.97
C GLU A 68 -5.38 11.16 0.81
N VAL A 69 -4.62 10.52 -0.07
CA VAL A 69 -4.01 11.19 -1.24
C VAL A 69 -5.08 11.71 -2.19
N ALA A 70 -6.15 10.95 -2.44
CA ALA A 70 -7.28 11.39 -3.26
C ALA A 70 -8.01 12.60 -2.65
N GLY A 71 -8.09 12.67 -1.31
CA GLY A 71 -8.59 13.82 -0.57
C GLY A 71 -7.63 15.01 -0.52
N GLY A 72 -6.42 14.91 -1.09
CA GLY A 72 -5.39 15.95 -1.05
C GLY A 72 -4.59 15.99 0.26
N LEU A 73 -4.79 15.02 1.15
CA LEU A 73 -3.99 14.82 2.36
C LEU A 73 -2.70 14.09 1.98
N LEU A 74 -1.67 14.88 1.66
CA LEU A 74 -0.38 14.35 1.27
C LEU A 74 0.48 13.99 2.49
N GLY A 75 1.32 12.96 2.34
CA GLY A 75 2.28 12.51 3.35
C GLY A 75 1.89 11.24 4.11
N GLY A 76 0.70 10.69 3.86
CA GLY A 76 0.32 9.37 4.35
C GLY A 76 1.23 8.28 3.78
N GLN A 77 1.53 7.29 4.62
CA GLN A 77 2.31 6.10 4.26
C GLN A 77 1.59 4.86 4.77
N VAL A 78 1.80 3.75 4.10
CA VAL A 78 1.30 2.42 4.48
C VAL A 78 2.13 1.94 5.67
N GLU A 79 1.47 1.71 6.81
CA GLU A 79 2.12 1.33 8.07
C GLU A 79 1.74 -0.11 8.44
N ILE A 80 2.48 -1.08 7.92
CA ILE A 80 2.24 -2.50 8.19
C ILE A 80 3.55 -3.29 8.35
N SER A 81 3.58 -4.20 9.32
CA SER A 81 4.68 -5.14 9.50
C SER A 81 4.46 -6.39 8.64
N LEU A 82 5.20 -6.50 7.54
CA LEU A 82 5.21 -7.68 6.67
C LEU A 82 6.56 -8.40 6.77
N PRO A 83 6.62 -9.74 6.61
CA PRO A 83 7.88 -10.47 6.50
C PRO A 83 8.66 -10.07 5.24
N PRO A 84 9.97 -10.39 5.13
CA PRO A 84 10.75 -10.09 3.93
C PRO A 84 10.17 -10.77 2.70
N GLY A 85 10.22 -10.08 1.57
CA GLY A 85 9.77 -10.59 0.28
C GLY A 85 8.90 -9.60 -0.49
N PRO A 86 8.25 -10.08 -1.57
CA PRO A 86 7.60 -9.21 -2.56
C PRO A 86 6.52 -8.29 -1.99
N TRP A 87 5.79 -8.74 -0.96
CA TRP A 87 4.76 -7.91 -0.33
C TRP A 87 5.34 -6.70 0.39
N ARG A 88 6.48 -6.85 1.06
CA ARG A 88 7.15 -5.72 1.70
C ARG A 88 7.72 -4.77 0.65
N GLU A 89 8.36 -5.29 -0.39
CA GLU A 89 8.89 -4.49 -1.50
C GLU A 89 7.80 -3.67 -2.20
N CYS A 90 6.59 -4.23 -2.31
CA CYS A 90 5.42 -3.53 -2.82
C CYS A 90 5.02 -2.36 -1.91
N VAL A 91 4.93 -2.56 -0.60
CA VAL A 91 4.65 -1.49 0.38
C VAL A 91 5.73 -0.40 0.33
N GLU A 92 7.00 -0.79 0.26
CA GLU A 92 8.13 0.14 0.15
C GLU A 92 8.02 0.98 -1.14
N SER A 93 7.63 0.36 -2.25
CA SER A 93 7.42 1.05 -3.53
C SER A 93 6.25 2.03 -3.48
N VAL A 94 5.12 1.65 -2.85
CA VAL A 94 3.97 2.55 -2.62
C VAL A 94 4.37 3.73 -1.74
N ASN A 95 5.11 3.48 -0.65
CA ASN A 95 5.58 4.53 0.25
C ASN A 95 6.57 5.48 -0.43
N LEU A 96 7.49 4.96 -1.25
CA LEU A 96 8.42 5.78 -2.02
C LEU A 96 7.67 6.68 -3.01
N MET A 97 6.68 6.14 -3.71
CA MET A 97 5.81 6.90 -4.62
C MET A 97 5.06 8.01 -3.86
N ALA A 98 4.37 7.67 -2.77
CA ALA A 98 3.59 8.60 -1.96
C ALA A 98 4.48 9.72 -1.38
N TYR A 99 5.66 9.37 -0.86
CA TYR A 99 6.64 10.32 -0.33
C TYR A 99 7.16 11.28 -1.42
N SER A 100 7.53 10.74 -2.58
CA SER A 100 8.09 11.52 -3.68
C SER A 100 7.07 12.51 -4.23
N LEU A 101 5.85 12.06 -4.51
CA LEU A 101 4.76 12.91 -5.00
C LEU A 101 4.36 13.97 -3.95
N THR A 102 4.32 13.60 -2.67
CA THR A 102 4.06 14.56 -1.58
C THR A 102 5.05 15.71 -1.59
N ASN A 103 6.35 15.40 -1.68
CA ASN A 103 7.40 16.42 -1.67
C ASN A 103 7.36 17.29 -2.93
N GLN A 104 7.16 16.67 -4.09
CA GLN A 104 7.02 17.39 -5.35
C GLN A 104 5.85 18.38 -5.31
N ILE A 105 4.65 17.91 -4.98
CA ILE A 105 3.44 18.74 -4.95
C ILE A 105 3.55 19.85 -3.90
N ARG A 106 4.09 19.56 -2.69
CA ARG A 106 4.25 20.59 -1.65
C ARG A 106 5.20 21.70 -2.08
N ASP A 107 6.33 21.39 -2.69
CA ASP A 107 7.27 22.43 -3.14
C ASP A 107 6.70 23.25 -4.31
N LEU A 108 6.02 22.59 -5.25
CA LEU A 108 5.30 23.24 -6.34
C LEU A 108 4.22 24.19 -5.82
N ASN A 109 3.39 23.74 -4.88
CA ASN A 109 2.33 24.55 -4.27
C ASN A 109 2.90 25.79 -3.55
N ASN A 110 3.95 25.61 -2.74
CA ASN A 110 4.59 26.71 -2.03
C ASN A 110 5.17 27.75 -3.00
N SER A 111 5.80 27.30 -4.08
CA SER A 111 6.39 28.19 -5.09
C SER A 111 5.32 28.89 -5.93
N ALA A 112 4.22 28.21 -6.25
CA ALA A 112 3.08 28.80 -6.94
C ALA A 112 2.38 29.89 -6.11
N LYS A 113 2.24 29.70 -4.79
CA LYS A 113 1.72 30.75 -3.88
C LYS A 113 2.58 32.00 -3.89
N LEU A 114 3.90 31.85 -3.73
CA LEU A 114 4.84 32.97 -3.77
C LEU A 114 4.80 33.72 -5.11
N LEU A 115 4.66 32.98 -6.21
CA LEU A 115 4.49 33.57 -7.54
C LEU A 115 3.18 34.36 -7.64
N ALA A 116 2.06 33.81 -7.17
CA ALA A 116 0.75 34.47 -7.18
C ALA A 116 0.72 35.73 -6.29
N GLU A 117 1.47 35.74 -5.20
CA GLU A 117 1.65 36.91 -4.33
C GLU A 117 2.59 37.98 -4.92
N GLY A 118 3.14 37.75 -6.12
CA GLY A 118 4.09 38.66 -6.77
C GLY A 118 5.46 38.70 -6.08
N LYS A 119 5.76 37.73 -5.20
CA LYS A 119 7.01 37.64 -4.45
C LYS A 119 7.68 36.29 -4.66
N PRO A 120 8.01 35.90 -5.90
CA PRO A 120 8.66 34.61 -6.14
C PRO A 120 10.08 34.63 -5.58
N THR A 121 10.29 34.28 -4.31
CA THR A 121 11.60 34.38 -3.67
C THR A 121 12.52 33.20 -4.01
N ARG A 122 11.95 32.05 -4.35
CA ARG A 122 12.69 30.81 -4.58
C ARG A 122 12.24 30.08 -5.85
N MET A 123 13.15 29.32 -6.44
CA MET A 123 12.84 28.33 -7.47
C MET A 123 12.48 26.99 -6.83
N ILE A 124 11.75 26.17 -7.57
CA ILE A 124 11.46 24.78 -7.23
C ILE A 124 12.73 23.96 -7.46
N THR A 125 13.18 23.23 -6.43
CA THR A 125 14.44 22.46 -6.50
C THR A 125 14.26 20.97 -6.27
N VAL A 126 13.12 20.54 -5.71
CA VAL A 126 12.80 19.11 -5.49
C VAL A 126 13.05 18.26 -6.76
N PRO A 127 13.62 17.04 -6.64
CA PRO A 127 13.78 16.14 -7.76
C PRO A 127 12.43 15.80 -8.39
N CYS A 128 12.36 15.93 -9.72
CA CYS A 128 11.17 15.65 -10.52
C CYS A 128 11.61 14.92 -11.79
N ASP A 129 10.74 14.05 -12.29
CA ASP A 129 10.94 13.30 -13.53
C ASP A 129 9.71 13.43 -14.45
N ARG A 130 9.91 13.28 -15.76
CA ARG A 130 8.85 13.28 -16.79
C ARG A 130 7.87 14.45 -16.61
N GLU A 131 6.58 14.17 -16.45
CA GLU A 131 5.50 15.16 -16.33
C GLU A 131 5.73 16.13 -15.17
N THR A 132 6.25 15.64 -14.03
CA THR A 132 6.54 16.50 -12.87
C THR A 132 7.73 17.41 -13.12
N LEU A 133 8.68 16.99 -13.98
CA LEU A 133 9.81 17.81 -14.40
C LEU A 133 9.38 18.90 -15.39
N GLU A 134 8.48 18.57 -16.31
CA GLU A 134 7.89 19.55 -17.23
C GLU A 134 7.16 20.65 -16.46
N LEU A 135 6.34 20.26 -15.47
CA LEU A 135 5.64 21.19 -14.59
C LEU A 135 6.61 22.07 -13.79
N LYS A 136 7.63 21.49 -13.17
CA LYS A 136 8.71 22.21 -12.47
C LYS A 136 9.38 23.24 -13.39
N THR A 137 9.70 22.84 -14.62
CA THR A 137 10.38 23.67 -15.60
C THR A 137 9.51 24.86 -16.01
N ALA A 138 8.23 24.62 -16.32
CA ALA A 138 7.29 25.67 -16.68
C ALA A 138 7.10 26.71 -15.56
N LEU A 139 6.93 26.25 -14.31
CA LEU A 139 6.78 27.15 -13.16
C LEU A 139 8.06 27.94 -12.86
N ASN A 140 9.23 27.31 -12.93
CA ASN A 140 10.51 28.02 -12.76
C ASN A 140 10.71 29.08 -13.86
N ALA A 141 10.33 28.81 -15.11
CA ALA A 141 10.37 29.80 -16.17
C ALA A 141 9.45 31.00 -15.89
N ALA A 142 8.24 30.75 -15.37
CA ALA A 142 7.32 31.82 -14.96
C ALA A 142 7.87 32.68 -13.80
N ILE A 143 8.51 32.03 -12.82
CA ILE A 143 9.22 32.69 -11.71
C ILE A 143 10.30 33.63 -12.25
N VAL A 144 11.15 33.16 -13.16
CA VAL A 144 12.23 33.95 -13.75
C VAL A 144 11.67 35.16 -14.51
N ARG A 145 10.66 34.97 -15.37
CA ARG A 145 10.03 36.07 -16.12
C ARG A 145 9.48 37.14 -15.19
N THR A 146 8.79 36.74 -14.12
CA THR A 146 8.20 37.68 -13.15
C THR A 146 9.28 38.52 -12.46
N LYS A 147 10.41 37.90 -12.07
CA LYS A 147 11.55 38.63 -11.49
C LYS A 147 12.23 39.61 -12.46
N MET A 148 12.15 39.38 -13.77
CA MET A 148 12.72 40.29 -14.77
C MET A 148 11.84 41.52 -15.02
N HIS A 149 10.55 41.44 -14.70
CA HIS A 149 9.56 42.49 -14.94
C HIS A 149 9.10 43.23 -13.66
N ALA A 150 9.59 42.81 -12.49
CA ALA A 150 9.37 43.46 -11.19
C ALA A 150 10.53 44.41 -10.85
#